data_AF-A0A840FD54-F1
#
_entry.id   AF-A0A840FD54-F1
#
_cell.length_a   1.000
_cell.length_b   1.000
_cell.length_c   1.000
_cell.angle_alpha   90.00
_cell.angle_beta   90.00
_cell.angle_gamma   90.00
#
_symmetry.space_group_name_H-M   'P 1'
#
loop_
_entity.id
_entity.type
_entity.pdbx_description
1 polymer ?
#
loop_
_entity_poly.entity_id
_entity_poly.type
_entity_poly.pdbx_seq_one_letter_code
_entity_poly.pdbx_strand_id
1 'polypeptide(L)'
;MLAMGQVLIRNLDDSVIDAYRRAAAANQRSLEAELREALRQAAPDQSASRRAAAQAIRDRLPADMPGPDGTNIIRRYRDTNGGRDLDAF
;
A
#
# COMPACT_ATOMS: atom_id res chain seq x y z
N MET A 1 18.48 2.36 -2.19
CA MET A 1 18.64 3.60 -1.39
C MET A 1 17.25 4.20 -1.22
N LEU A 2 16.64 4.14 -0.04
CA LEU A 2 15.34 4.78 0.22
C LEU A 2 15.56 6.30 0.11
N ALA A 3 14.91 6.96 -0.85
CA ALA A 3 15.04 8.40 -1.03
C ALA A 3 14.40 9.15 0.15
N MET A 4 15.14 10.06 0.79
CA MET A 4 14.61 10.92 1.86
C MET A 4 13.91 12.15 1.25
N GLY A 5 12.61 12.03 0.97
CA GLY A 5 11.81 13.15 0.47
C GLY A 5 11.60 14.23 1.53
N GLN A 6 11.73 15.50 1.14
CA GLN A 6 11.46 16.66 1.98
C GLN A 6 10.35 17.51 1.34
N VAL A 7 9.42 18.00 2.15
CA VAL A 7 8.33 18.89 1.73
C VAL A 7 8.37 20.15 2.59
N LEU A 8 8.30 21.32 1.96
CA LEU A 8 8.19 22.61 2.63
C LEU A 8 6.74 23.11 2.53
N ILE A 9 6.06 23.23 3.66
CA ILE A 9 4.73 23.83 3.75
C ILE A 9 4.91 25.32 4.07
N ARG A 10 4.51 26.20 3.17
CA ARG A 10 4.63 27.66 3.32
C ARG A 10 3.32 28.28 3.77
N ASN A 11 3.41 29.45 4.40
CA ASN A 11 2.25 30.25 4.84
C ASN A 11 1.27 29.44 5.72
N LEU A 12 1.81 28.62 6.62
CA LEU A 12 1.00 27.93 7.61
C LEU A 12 0.63 28.91 8.72
N ASP A 13 -0.65 28.92 9.10
CA ASP A 13 -1.13 29.75 10.20
C ASP A 13 -0.45 29.36 11.51
N ASP A 14 0.02 30.35 12.27
CA ASP A 14 0.72 30.14 13.55
C ASP A 14 -0.15 29.36 14.55
N SER A 15 -1.47 29.55 14.50
CA SER A 15 -2.42 28.81 15.35
C SER A 15 -2.38 27.30 15.08
N VAL A 16 -2.13 26.90 13.83
CA VAL A 16 -1.99 25.49 13.45
C VAL A 16 -0.66 24.94 13.97
N ILE A 17 0.43 25.72 13.85
CA ILE A 17 1.74 25.33 14.38
C ILE A 17 1.66 25.10 15.88
N ASP A 18 0.99 25.99 16.62
CA ASP A 18 0.83 25.88 18.06
C ASP A 18 -0.05 24.70 18.48
N ALA A 19 -1.12 24.41 17.73
CA ALA A 19 -1.94 23.23 17.96
C ALA A 19 -1.12 21.93 17.84
N TYR A 20 -0.32 21.81 16.78
CA TYR A 20 0.54 20.65 16.59
C TYR A 20 1.71 20.59 17.58
N ARG A 21 2.23 21.73 18.05
CA ARG A 21 3.24 21.77 19.12
C ARG A 21 2.69 21.21 20.43
N ARG A 22 1.45 21.58 20.79
CA ARG A 22 0.75 21.01 21.96
C ARG A 22 0.52 19.51 21.80
N ALA A 23 0.07 19.07 20.63
CA ALA A 23 -0.13 17.64 20.34
C ALA A 23 1.19 16.85 20.43
N ALA A 24 2.28 17.38 19.88
CA ALA A 24 3.60 16.75 19.93
C ALA A 24 4.09 16.59 21.38
N ALA A 25 3.91 17.62 22.23
CA ALA A 25 4.23 17.56 23.65
C ALA A 25 3.39 16.52 24.39
N ALA A 26 2.08 16.47 24.13
CA ALA A 26 1.18 15.47 24.72
C ALA A 26 1.57 14.03 24.32
N ASN A 27 2.03 13.84 23.09
CA ASN A 27 2.46 12.56 22.55
C ASN A 27 3.96 12.25 22.77
N GLN A 28 4.67 13.08 23.55
CA GLN A 28 6.10 12.92 23.87
C GLN A 28 7.01 12.74 22.63
N ARG A 29 6.71 13.46 21.54
CA ARG A 29 7.47 13.39 20.28
C ARG A 29 7.81 14.78 19.75
N SER A 30 8.73 14.84 18.78
CA SER A 30 9.05 16.10 18.11
C SER A 30 7.90 16.56 17.23
N LEU A 31 7.83 17.87 16.96
CA LEU A 31 6.85 18.45 16.03
C LEU A 31 6.93 17.81 14.64
N GLU A 32 8.14 17.55 14.15
CA GLU A 32 8.35 16.87 12.87
C GLU A 32 7.76 15.45 12.89
N ALA A 33 7.98 14.70 13.97
CA ALA A 33 7.46 13.34 14.10
C ALA A 33 5.93 13.33 14.19
N GLU A 34 5.33 14.30 14.90
CA GLU A 34 3.88 14.50 14.95
C GLU A 34 3.31 14.82 13.56
N LEU A 35 3.88 15.80 12.85
CA LEU A 35 3.44 16.18 11.51
C LEU A 35 3.60 15.05 10.51
N ARG A 36 4.71 14.30 10.58
CA ARG A 36 4.95 13.13 9.73
C ARG A 36 3.87 12.07 9.95
N GLU A 37 3.47 11.85 11.20
CA GLU A 37 2.43 10.89 11.52
C GLU A 37 1.05 11.38 11.06
N ALA A 38 0.72 12.66 11.28
CA ALA A 38 -0.51 13.27 10.78
C ALA A 38 -0.62 13.14 9.25
N LEU A 39 0.47 13.39 8.52
CA LEU A 39 0.53 13.22 7.07
C LEU A 39 0.39 11.76 6.63
N ARG A 40 0.93 10.80 7.40
CA ARG A 40 0.75 9.36 7.12
C ARG A 40 -0.70 8.92 7.30
N GLN A 41 -1.36 9.39 8.35
CA GLN A 41 -2.74 9.05 8.65
C GLN A 41 -3.72 9.69 7.65
N ALA A 42 -3.42 10.93 7.22
CA ALA A 42 -4.19 11.63 6.20
C ALA A 42 -3.83 11.18 4.77
N ALA A 43 -2.79 10.36 4.60
CA ALA A 43 -2.41 9.88 3.28
C ALA A 43 -3.60 9.13 2.66
N PRO A 44 -3.94 9.42 1.39
CA PRO A 44 -5.00 8.70 0.70
C PRO A 44 -4.73 7.20 0.81
N ASP A 45 -5.72 6.47 1.34
CA ASP A 45 -5.59 5.05 1.59
C ASP A 45 -5.45 4.33 0.23
N GLN A 46 -4.21 3.99 -0.14
CA GLN A 46 -3.95 3.26 -1.37
C GLN A 46 -4.71 1.92 -1.39
N SER A 47 -5.09 1.38 -0.22
CA SER A 47 -5.89 0.16 -0.14
C SER A 47 -7.33 0.35 -0.65
N ALA A 48 -7.93 1.53 -0.41
CA ALA A 48 -9.24 1.89 -0.94
C ALA A 48 -9.17 2.06 -2.47
N SER A 49 -8.10 2.69 -2.97
CA SER A 49 -7.84 2.78 -4.41
C SER A 49 -7.58 1.42 -5.06
N ARG A 50 -6.88 0.51 -4.38
CA ARG A 50 -6.65 -0.87 -4.87
C ARG A 50 -7.91 -1.70 -4.89
N ARG A 51 -8.77 -1.59 -3.87
CA ARG A 51 -10.08 -2.24 -3.84
C ARG A 51 -10.99 -1.71 -4.95
N ALA A 52 -11.01 -0.39 -5.15
CA ALA A 52 -11.75 0.22 -6.25
C ALA A 52 -11.22 -0.24 -7.63
N ALA A 53 -9.90 -0.31 -7.81
CA ALA A 53 -9.30 -0.84 -9.02
C ALA A 53 -9.61 -2.33 -9.24
N ALA A 54 -9.54 -3.15 -8.19
CA ALA A 54 -9.91 -4.57 -8.25
C ALA A 54 -11.40 -4.76 -8.56
N GLN A 55 -12.27 -3.92 -8.01
CA GLN A 55 -13.69 -3.94 -8.32
C GLN A 55 -13.94 -3.56 -9.79
N ALA A 56 -13.31 -2.50 -10.28
CA ALA A 56 -13.41 -2.09 -11.68
C ALA A 56 -12.93 -3.17 -12.66
N ILE A 57 -11.95 -3.99 -12.27
CA ILE A 57 -11.53 -5.16 -13.06
C ILE A 57 -12.60 -6.26 -13.01
N ARG A 58 -13.16 -6.56 -11.83
CA ARG A 58 -14.25 -7.55 -11.67
C ARG A 58 -15.50 -7.18 -12.45
N ASP A 59 -15.89 -5.91 -12.45
CA ASP A 59 -17.09 -5.43 -13.15
C ASP A 59 -16.96 -5.53 -14.68
N ARG A 60 -15.72 -5.59 -15.21
CA ARG A 60 -15.42 -5.78 -16.64
C ARG A 60 -15.31 -7.24 -17.05
N LEU A 61 -15.23 -8.16 -16.09
CA LEU A 61 -15.16 -9.59 -16.35
C LEU A 61 -16.59 -10.17 -16.40
N PRO A 62 -16.87 -11.11 -17.32
CA PRO A 62 -18.16 -11.81 -17.33
C PRO A 62 -18.37 -12.54 -16.00
N ALA A 63 -19.56 -12.39 -15.40
CA ALA A 63 -19.87 -12.95 -14.08
C ALA A 63 -19.86 -14.49 -14.06
N ASP A 64 -19.98 -15.11 -15.23
CA ASP A 64 -19.98 -16.54 -15.48
C ASP A 64 -18.62 -17.09 -15.93
N MET A 65 -17.60 -16.23 -16.07
CA MET A 65 -16.25 -16.66 -16.41
C MET A 65 -15.63 -17.37 -15.19
N PRO A 66 -15.31 -18.68 -15.26
CA PRO A 66 -14.53 -19.33 -14.23
C PRO A 66 -13.19 -18.61 -14.14
N GLY A 67 -12.84 -18.10 -12.95
CA GLY A 67 -11.53 -17.51 -12.74
C GLY A 67 -10.43 -18.51 -13.14
N PRO A 68 -9.27 -18.05 -13.61
CA PRO A 68 -8.19 -18.94 -14.00
C PRO A 68 -7.83 -19.89 -12.84
N ASP A 69 -8.12 -21.19 -13.01
CA ASP A 69 -7.78 -22.22 -12.04
C ASP A 69 -6.32 -22.64 -12.23
N GLY A 70 -5.44 -22.03 -11.44
CA GLY A 70 -4.03 -22.36 -11.41
C GLY A 70 -3.70 -23.66 -10.66
N THR A 71 -4.69 -24.36 -10.07
CA THR A 71 -4.43 -25.48 -9.15
C THR A 71 -3.65 -26.61 -9.82
N ASN A 72 -3.95 -26.93 -11.08
CA ASN A 72 -3.20 -27.95 -11.83
C ASN A 72 -1.75 -27.52 -12.12
N ILE A 73 -1.50 -26.23 -12.37
CA ILE A 73 -0.16 -25.68 -12.59
C ILE A 73 0.66 -25.74 -11.29
N ILE A 74 0.05 -25.32 -10.17
CA ILE A 74 0.67 -25.32 -8.84
C ILE A 74 1.00 -26.76 -8.40
N ARG A 75 0.07 -27.71 -8.61
CA ARG A 75 0.31 -29.13 -8.31
C ARG A 75 1.44 -29.67 -9.16
N ARG A 76 1.39 -29.47 -10.48
CA ARG A 76 2.44 -29.93 -11.39
C ARG A 76 3.81 -29.39 -10.99
N TYR A 77 3.91 -28.09 -10.69
CA TYR A 77 5.18 -27.47 -10.30
C TYR A 77 5.72 -28.01 -8.96
N ARG A 78 4.84 -28.30 -8.01
CA ARG A 78 5.19 -28.94 -6.73
C ARG A 78 5.69 -30.37 -6.96
N ASP A 79 4.95 -31.13 -7.75
CA ASP A 79 5.20 -32.55 -7.95
C ASP A 79 6.43 -32.79 -8.85
N THR A 80 6.77 -31.86 -9.75
CA THR A 80 7.99 -31.90 -10.59
C THR A 80 9.17 -31.11 -10.02
N ASN A 81 9.20 -30.84 -8.71
CA ASN A 81 10.29 -30.14 -8.00
C ASN A 81 10.81 -28.87 -8.70
N GLY A 82 9.88 -28.03 -9.18
CA GLY A 82 10.18 -26.78 -9.89
C GLY A 82 10.47 -26.90 -11.39
N GLY A 83 10.17 -28.04 -12.01
CA GLY A 83 10.30 -28.25 -13.46
C GLY A 83 11.59 -28.97 -13.88
N ARG A 84 12.38 -29.50 -12.94
CA ARG A 84 13.64 -30.19 -13.23
C ARG A 84 13.50 -31.54 -13.94
N ASP A 85 12.30 -32.13 -13.95
CA ASP A 85 12.03 -33.41 -14.60
C ASP A 85 11.41 -33.26 -16.01
N LEU A 86 11.26 -32.03 -16.53
CA LEU A 86 10.61 -31.76 -17.82
C LEU A 86 11.57 -31.79 -19.02
N ASP A 87 12.89 -31.87 -18.79
CA ASP A 87 13.94 -31.85 -19.82
C ASP A 87 14.42 -33.25 -20.26
N ALA A 88 13.68 -34.33 -19.94
CA ALA A 88 14.11 -35.71 -20.18
C ALA A 88 13.56 -36.37 -21.46
N PHE A 89 13.08 -35.59 -22.44
CA PHE A 89 12.65 -36.10 -23.76
C PHE A 89 13.19 -35.26 -24.91
#